data_AF-A0ABC8QV92-F1
#
_entry.id   AF-A0ABC8QV92-F1
#
_cell.length_a   1.000
_cell.length_b   1.000
_cell.length_c   1.000
_cell.angle_alpha   90.00
_cell.angle_beta   90.00
_cell.angle_gamma   90.00
#
_symmetry.space_group_name_H-M   'P 1'
#
loop_
_entity.id
_entity.type
_entity.pdbx_description
1 polymer ?
#
loop_
_entity_poly.entity_id
_entity_poly.type
_entity_poly.pdbx_seq_one_letter_code
_entity_poly.pdbx_strand_id
1 'polypeptide(L)'
;MHKDFTDTQVNAFVCDLTADDLNKQIPSSSIDIVTMIFVLSAVSPEKMPLVMQNIRKVLKPTGHVLFRDYAVGDLAQVPCTFGMLFYFFLFFGNHINP
;
A
#
# COMPACT_ATOMS: atom_id res chain seq x y z
N MET A 1 3.82 -20.74 -15.21
CA MET A 1 3.95 -19.27 -15.33
C MET A 1 3.20 -18.82 -16.56
N HIS A 2 2.39 -17.76 -16.44
CA HIS A 2 1.68 -17.17 -17.59
C HIS A 2 2.71 -16.54 -18.54
N LYS A 3 2.49 -16.62 -19.86
CA LYS A 3 3.47 -16.14 -20.86
C LYS A 3 3.77 -14.64 -20.78
N ASP A 4 2.86 -13.88 -20.18
CA ASP A 4 2.97 -12.43 -20.03
C ASP A 4 3.57 -11.99 -18.69
N PHE A 5 3.85 -12.93 -17.77
CA PHE A 5 4.48 -12.61 -16.50
C PHE A 5 5.97 -12.34 -16.74
N THR A 6 6.34 -11.06 -16.66
CA THR A 6 7.74 -10.62 -16.70
C THR A 6 8.12 -10.03 -15.35
N ASP A 7 9.22 -10.51 -14.78
CA ASP A 7 9.74 -10.10 -13.47
C ASP A 7 10.06 -8.60 -13.40
N THR A 8 10.27 -7.97 -14.56
CA THR A 8 10.52 -6.54 -14.71
C THR A 8 9.28 -5.67 -14.48
N GLN A 9 8.07 -6.24 -14.49
CA GLN A 9 6.82 -5.49 -14.34
C GLN A 9 6.26 -5.51 -12.92
N VAL A 10 6.61 -6.52 -12.12
CA VAL A 10 6.04 -6.73 -10.79
C VAL A 10 7.15 -7.05 -9.80
N ASN A 11 7.32 -6.18 -8.81
CA ASN A 11 8.18 -6.42 -7.66
C ASN A 11 7.32 -6.59 -6.40
N ALA A 12 7.37 -7.77 -5.79
CA ALA A 12 6.62 -8.09 -4.58
C ALA A 12 7.54 -8.15 -3.37
N PHE A 13 7.14 -7.51 -2.28
CA PHE A 13 7.93 -7.48 -1.06
C PHE A 13 7.09 -7.33 0.19
N VAL A 14 7.69 -7.65 1.34
CA VAL A 14 7.07 -7.51 2.66
C VAL A 14 7.59 -6.24 3.32
N CYS A 15 6.68 -5.43 3.87
CA CYS A 15 7.01 -4.21 4.59
C CYS A 15 5.90 -3.88 5.60
N ASP A 16 6.28 -3.58 6.85
CA ASP A 16 5.38 -3.03 7.86
C ASP A 16 5.32 -1.51 7.72
N LEU A 17 4.22 -0.98 7.20
CA LEU A 17 4.02 0.46 7.00
C LEU A 17 4.08 1.29 8.30
N THR A 18 3.94 0.65 9.46
CA THR A 18 3.94 1.29 10.78
C THR A 18 5.30 1.31 11.47
N ALA A 19 6.28 0.56 10.96
CA ALA A 19 7.60 0.41 11.57
C ALA A 19 8.76 0.59 10.58
N ASP A 20 8.58 0.16 9.34
CA ASP A 20 9.62 0.16 8.32
C ASP A 20 9.65 1.45 7.50
N ASP A 21 10.83 1.75 6.94
CA ASP A 21 11.00 2.80 5.94
C ASP A 21 10.85 2.22 4.53
N LEU A 22 9.81 2.68 3.81
CA LEU A 22 9.54 2.28 2.42
C LEU A 22 10.69 2.61 1.48
N ASN A 23 11.52 3.61 1.80
CA ASN A 23 12.65 4.00 0.96
C ASN A 23 13.72 2.90 0.81
N LYS A 24 13.73 1.90 1.71
CA LYS A 24 14.63 0.73 1.59
C LYS A 24 14.33 -0.11 0.34
N GLN A 25 13.10 -0.06 -0.14
CA GLN A 25 12.62 -0.93 -1.22
C GLN A 25 12.15 -0.14 -2.44
N ILE A 26 11.68 1.09 -2.23
CA ILE A 26 11.15 1.97 -3.28
C ILE A 26 11.90 3.30 -3.24
N PRO A 27 12.46 3.79 -4.35
CA PRO A 27 13.08 5.12 -4.38
C PRO A 27 12.10 6.24 -4.01
N SER A 28 12.58 7.28 -3.34
CA SER A 28 11.75 8.43 -2.98
C SER A 28 11.15 9.12 -4.21
N SER A 29 9.91 9.58 -4.11
CA SER A 29 9.18 10.27 -5.20
C SER A 29 9.22 9.55 -6.55
N SER A 30 9.21 8.22 -6.56
CA SER A 30 9.24 7.42 -7.80
C SER A 30 7.86 6.91 -8.23
N ILE A 31 6.87 6.96 -7.33
CA ILE A 31 5.58 6.32 -7.54
C ILE A 31 4.48 7.32 -7.92
N ASP A 32 3.70 6.98 -8.95
CA ASP A 32 2.57 7.78 -9.42
C ASP A 32 1.26 7.48 -8.67
N ILE A 33 0.98 6.22 -8.37
CA ILE A 33 -0.29 5.80 -7.75
C ILE A 33 -0.02 4.78 -6.66
N VAL A 34 -0.51 5.04 -5.45
CA VAL A 34 -0.51 4.07 -4.34
C VAL A 34 -1.92 3.55 -4.14
N THR A 35 -2.09 2.23 -4.16
CA THR A 35 -3.38 1.59 -3.87
C THR A 35 -3.32 0.87 -2.52
N MET A 36 -4.19 1.24 -1.59
CA MET A 36 -4.35 0.58 -0.29
C MET A 36 -5.71 -0.10 -0.23
N ILE A 37 -5.74 -1.43 -0.26
CA ILE A 37 -6.98 -2.21 -0.18
C ILE A 37 -7.00 -2.95 1.15
N PHE A 38 -7.95 -2.61 2.03
CA PHE A 38 -8.07 -3.17 3.39
C PHE A 38 -6.82 -3.02 4.26
N VAL A 39 -6.02 -1.97 4.02
CA VAL A 39 -4.77 -1.73 4.74
C VAL A 39 -4.98 -0.89 5.99
N LEU A 40 -5.80 0.16 5.92
CA LEU A 40 -5.98 1.09 7.04
C LEU A 40 -6.79 0.46 8.17
N SER A 41 -7.76 -0.41 7.89
CA SER A 41 -8.49 -1.15 8.92
C SER A 41 -7.60 -2.08 9.75
N ALA A 42 -6.46 -2.53 9.22
CA ALA A 42 -5.46 -3.31 9.96
C ALA A 42 -4.49 -2.44 10.78
N VAL A 43 -4.56 -1.10 10.65
CA VAL A 43 -3.67 -0.16 11.32
C VAL A 43 -4.43 0.57 12.43
N SER A 44 -3.83 0.64 13.61
CA SER A 44 -4.40 1.43 14.71
C SER A 44 -4.55 2.91 14.30
N PRO A 45 -5.66 3.60 14.62
CA PRO A 45 -5.89 4.99 14.22
C PRO A 45 -4.73 5.94 14.54
N GLU A 46 -4.07 5.74 15.69
CA GLU A 46 -2.91 6.51 16.14
C GLU A 46 -1.69 6.38 15.22
N LYS A 47 -1.57 5.25 14.51
CA LYS A 47 -0.45 4.94 13.59
C LYS A 47 -0.77 5.29 12.14
N MET A 48 -2.02 5.55 11.77
CA MET A 48 -2.39 5.93 10.40
C MET A 48 -1.65 7.17 9.87
N PRO A 49 -1.41 8.24 10.66
CA PRO A 49 -0.62 9.39 10.19
C PRO A 49 0.81 9.01 9.80
N LEU A 50 1.43 8.08 10.54
CA LEU A 50 2.77 7.58 10.23
C LEU A 50 2.79 6.82 8.90
N VAL A 51 1.79 5.97 8.66
CA VAL A 51 1.62 5.26 7.39
C VAL A 51 1.52 6.25 6.22
N MET A 52 0.69 7.30 6.37
CA MET A 52 0.54 8.33 5.34
C MET A 52 1.85 9.10 5.09
N GLN A 53 2.62 9.39 6.14
CA GLN A 53 3.94 10.03 5.99
C GLN A 53 4.92 9.14 5.23
N ASN A 54 4.94 7.83 5.53
CA ASN A 54 5.79 6.88 4.81
C ASN A 54 5.42 6.79 3.33
N ILE A 55 4.11 6.70 3.02
CA ILE A 55 3.62 6.69 1.64
C ILE A 55 4.00 7.99 0.91
N ARG A 56 3.89 9.14 1.59
CA ARG A 56 4.21 10.44 1.00
C ARG A 56 5.67 10.55 0.54
N LYS A 57 6.61 9.87 1.19
CA LYS A 57 8.04 9.87 0.82
C LYS A 57 8.30 9.25 -0.55
N VAL A 58 7.59 8.17 -0.87
CA VAL A 58 7.76 7.42 -2.13
C VAL A 58 6.86 7.95 -3.25
N LEU A 59 5.78 8.63 -2.89
CA LEU A 59 4.83 9.23 -3.84
C LEU A 59 5.40 10.49 -4.48
N LYS A 60 5.30 10.57 -5.81
CA LYS A 60 5.58 11.79 -6.59
C LYS A 60 4.71 12.97 -6.12
N PRO A 61 5.14 14.22 -6.31
CA PRO A 61 4.33 15.40 -5.98
C PRO A 61 2.96 15.43 -6.68
N THR A 62 2.87 14.87 -7.89
CA THR A 62 1.63 14.75 -8.68
C THR A 62 0.94 13.39 -8.50
N GLY A 63 1.45 12.56 -7.60
CA GLY A 63 0.94 11.21 -7.39
C GLY A 63 -0.34 11.19 -6.57
N HIS A 64 -1.09 10.10 -6.69
CA HIS A 64 -2.38 9.92 -6.03
C HIS A 64 -2.36 8.70 -5.12
N VAL A 65 -3.12 8.77 -4.04
CA VAL A 65 -3.37 7.64 -3.15
C VAL A 65 -4.82 7.23 -3.30
N LEU A 66 -5.04 6.00 -3.72
CA LEU A 66 -6.35 5.36 -3.81
C LEU A 66 -6.47 4.40 -2.64
N PHE A 67 -7.53 4.51 -1.86
CA PHE A 67 -7.79 3.56 -0.79
C PHE A 67 -9.20 3.01 -0.90
N ARG A 68 -9.32 1.73 -0.57
CA ARG A 68 -10.59 1.03 -0.39
C ARG A 68 -10.52 0.32 0.94
N ASP A 69 -11.31 0.77 1.90
CA ASP A 69 -11.38 0.15 3.21
C ASP A 69 -12.81 0.08 3.72
N TYR A 70 -13.01 -0.66 4.80
CA TYR A 70 -14.28 -0.70 5.52
C TYR A 70 -14.52 0.65 6.21
N ALA A 71 -15.73 1.18 6.05
CA ALA A 71 -16.14 2.38 6.75
C ALA A 71 -16.68 2.04 8.15
N VAL A 72 -16.71 3.05 9.03
CA VAL A 72 -17.39 2.91 10.33
C VAL A 72 -18.87 2.60 10.09
N GLY A 73 -19.33 1.42 10.52
CA GLY A 73 -20.70 0.94 10.33
C GLY A 73 -20.90 -0.06 9.19
N ASP A 74 -19.85 -0.47 8.47
CA ASP A 74 -19.95 -1.63 7.57
C ASP A 74 -20.27 -2.88 8.40
N LEU A 75 -21.17 -3.74 7.92
CA LEU A 75 -21.57 -4.99 8.62
C LEU A 75 -20.41 -5.98 8.84
N ALA A 76 -19.25 -5.73 8.23
CA ALA A 76 -17.98 -6.43 8.48
C ALA A 76 -17.23 -5.91 9.72
N GLN A 77 -17.65 -4.78 10.31
CA GLN A 77 -17.14 -4.19 11.54
C GLN A 77 -17.88 -4.72 12.79
N VAL A 78 -18.57 -5.84 12.70
CA VAL A 78 -19.01 -6.56 13.90
C VAL A 78 -17.76 -7.16 14.53
N PRO A 79 -17.47 -6.89 15.81
CA PRO A 79 -16.14 -7.02 16.40
C PRO A 79 -15.78 -8.50 16.59
N CYS A 80 -15.26 -9.14 15.54
CA CYS A 80 -14.54 -10.40 15.71
C CYS A 80 -13.15 -10.05 16.21
N THR A 81 -12.96 -10.27 17.50
CA THR A 81 -11.71 -10.23 18.27
C THR A 81 -10.72 -11.33 17.83
N PHE A 82 -10.70 -11.68 16.54
CA PHE A 82 -9.91 -12.77 16.01
C PHE A 82 -9.59 -12.48 14.54
N GLY A 83 -8.30 -12.39 14.24
CA GLY A 83 -7.76 -11.63 13.12
C GLY A 83 -8.16 -12.11 11.73
N MET A 84 -7.93 -11.22 10.77
CA MET A 84 -7.89 -11.59 9.36
C MET A 84 -6.87 -10.70 8.64
N LEU A 85 -5.71 -11.30 8.39
CA LEU A 85 -4.66 -10.89 7.47
C LEU A 85 -5.21 -10.84 6.05
N PHE A 86 -5.28 -9.67 5.41
CA PHE A 86 -5.29 -9.58 3.95
C PHE A 86 -4.34 -8.46 3.48
N TYR A 87 -3.07 -8.83 3.31
CA TYR A 87 -2.11 -8.05 2.55
C TYR A 87 -2.36 -8.27 1.06
N PHE A 88 -2.73 -7.22 0.32
CA PHE A 88 -2.54 -7.20 -1.14
C PHE A 88 -2.13 -5.78 -1.58
N PHE A 89 -0.85 -5.64 -1.91
CA PHE A 89 -0.27 -4.47 -2.58
C PHE A 89 -0.33 -4.70 -4.10
N LEU A 90 -0.86 -3.73 -4.85
CA LEU A 90 -0.64 -3.66 -6.29
C LEU A 90 -0.31 -2.20 -6.67
N PHE A 91 0.96 -1.96 -7.00
CA PHE A 91 1.44 -0.73 -7.61
C PHE A 91 1.40 -0.87 -9.13
N PHE A 92 0.64 -0.03 -9.83
CA PHE A 92 0.79 0.17 -11.28
C PHE A 92 1.74 1.35 -11.50
N GLY A 93 2.99 1.05 -11.86
CA GLY A 93 3.94 2.05 -12.35
C GLY A 93 3.85 2.16 -13.87
N ASN A 94 3.54 3.35 -14.38
CA ASN A 94 3.72 3.65 -15.79
C ASN A 94 5.18 4.04 -16.04
N HIS A 95 5.81 3.32 -16.98
CA HIS A 95 6.83 3.77 -17.91
C HIS A 95 8.04 4.54 -17.32
N ILE A 96 9.14 3.81 -17.08
CA ILE A 96 10.48 4.39 -16.99
C ILE A 96 11.25 3.95 -18.24
N ASN A 97 11.53 4.91 -19.11
CA ASN A 97 12.52 4.85 -20.19
C ASN A 97 13.17 6.25 -20.22
N PRO A 98 14.43 6.41 -20.65
CA PRO A 98 15.00 5.77 -21.86
C PRO A 98 16.08 4.72 -21.60
#